data_AF-C5CH45-F1
#
_entry.id   AF-C5CH45-F1
#
_cell.length_a   1.000
_cell.length_b   1.000
_cell.length_c   1.000
_cell.angle_alpha   90.00
_cell.angle_beta   90.00
_cell.angle_gamma   90.00
#
_symmetry.space_group_name_H-M   'P 1'
#
loop_
_entity.id
_entity.type
_entity.pdbx_description
1 polymer ?
#
loop_
_entity_poly.entity_id
_entity_poly.type
_entity_poly.pdbx_seq_one_letter_code
_entity_poly.pdbx_strand_id
1 'polypeptide(L)'
;MIRLKVSSNIDELNYEISHYSGKEVETYLVCDNCGLEFAIYGVFATCPDCGRINSLSVFQKSLEVSSKRLKLVELIEDEDLKEAILKDTLCSIISAFDGFGKSLKKKYPGVFPEKPKNLFQNLEVLFGHIENKLCFPVAEIISYSDRTELIKMFQVRHIIQHNLGVIDEEFIKRVPEKSHMLNKKYPLRKLEIENLINMLSEFSTRLLYIAEKHKNDS
;
A
#
# COMPACT_ATOMS: atom_id res chain seq x y z
N MET A 1 51.87 -18.97 -3.29
CA MET A 1 50.44 -19.02 -3.67
C MET A 1 49.77 -20.10 -2.84
N ILE A 2 49.09 -19.74 -1.75
CA ILE A 2 48.50 -20.70 -0.81
C ILE A 2 47.12 -21.10 -1.36
N ARG A 3 46.94 -22.39 -1.70
CA ARG A 3 45.63 -22.97 -2.03
C ARG A 3 44.99 -23.47 -0.74
N LEU A 4 44.02 -22.73 -0.22
CA LEU A 4 43.12 -23.20 0.83
C LEU A 4 42.10 -24.17 0.21
N LYS A 5 42.13 -25.43 0.64
CA LYS A 5 41.11 -26.43 0.29
C LYS A 5 40.04 -26.39 1.38
N VAL A 6 38.92 -25.72 1.11
CA VAL A 6 37.77 -25.74 2.01
C VAL A 6 36.99 -27.02 1.72
N SER A 7 37.00 -27.96 2.66
CA SER A 7 36.09 -29.11 2.68
C SER A 7 34.88 -28.72 3.53
N SER A 8 33.79 -28.33 2.87
CA SER A 8 32.51 -28.17 3.55
C SER A 8 31.87 -29.54 3.71
N ASN A 9 31.86 -30.06 4.93
CA ASN A 9 30.99 -31.16 5.33
C ASN A 9 29.59 -30.54 5.49
N ILE A 10 28.88 -30.35 4.38
CA ILE A 10 27.46 -30.05 4.41
C ILE A 10 26.81 -31.42 4.54
N ASP A 11 26.55 -31.83 5.78
CA ASP A 11 25.52 -32.84 6.00
C ASP A 11 24.27 -32.28 5.30
N GLU A 12 23.82 -32.93 4.23
CA GLU A 12 22.56 -32.62 3.57
C GLU A 12 21.46 -32.77 4.62
N LEU A 13 21.14 -31.67 5.29
CA LEU A 13 19.93 -31.52 6.09
C LEU A 13 18.76 -31.59 5.09
N ASN A 14 18.37 -32.81 4.73
CA ASN A 14 17.10 -33.12 4.11
C ASN A 14 16.01 -32.82 5.13
N TYR A 15 15.68 -31.54 5.29
CA TYR A 15 14.40 -31.16 5.86
C TYR A 15 13.33 -31.58 4.85
N GLU A 16 12.69 -32.73 5.09
CA GLU A 16 11.39 -32.98 4.48
C GLU A 16 10.47 -31.83 4.90
N ILE A 17 10.10 -30.98 3.94
CA ILE A 17 9.09 -29.97 4.15
C ILE A 17 7.74 -30.68 4.15
N SER A 18 7.47 -31.43 5.21
CA SER A 18 6.34 -32.36 5.33
C SER A 18 4.96 -31.68 5.29
N HIS A 19 4.92 -30.34 5.34
CA HIS A 19 3.70 -29.55 5.46
C HIS A 19 3.63 -28.32 4.54
N TYR A 20 4.52 -28.17 3.54
CA TYR A 20 4.39 -27.05 2.59
C TYR A 20 3.59 -27.46 1.36
N SER A 21 2.41 -26.85 1.20
CA SER A 21 1.67 -26.89 -0.05
C SER A 21 1.73 -25.52 -0.70
N GLY A 22 2.10 -25.46 -1.99
CA GLY A 22 2.06 -24.21 -2.77
C GLY A 22 0.69 -23.52 -2.71
N LYS A 23 -0.40 -24.28 -2.51
CA LYS A 23 -1.76 -23.74 -2.32
C LYS A 23 -1.88 -22.75 -1.15
N GLU A 24 -1.05 -22.87 -0.12
CA GLU A 24 -1.14 -22.03 1.08
C GLU A 24 -0.61 -20.60 0.84
N VAL A 25 0.21 -20.40 -0.19
CA VAL A 25 0.75 -19.09 -0.58
C VAL A 25 0.07 -18.50 -1.83
N GLU A 26 -0.94 -19.19 -2.35
CA GLU A 26 -1.72 -18.76 -3.51
C GLU A 26 -2.70 -17.64 -3.13
N THR A 27 -2.62 -16.53 -3.87
CA THR A 27 -3.63 -15.50 -3.82
C THR A 27 -4.59 -15.69 -5.00
N TYR A 28 -5.80 -16.13 -4.71
CA TYR A 28 -6.85 -16.29 -5.71
C TYR A 28 -7.44 -14.94 -6.13
N LEU A 29 -7.53 -14.74 -7.45
CA LEU A 29 -8.08 -13.55 -8.10
C LEU A 29 -9.06 -13.97 -9.20
N VAL A 30 -10.02 -13.09 -9.47
CA VAL A 30 -10.90 -13.17 -10.63
C VAL A 30 -10.59 -11.99 -11.54
N CYS A 31 -10.34 -12.24 -12.82
CA CYS A 31 -10.10 -11.18 -13.80
C CYS A 31 -11.40 -10.40 -14.07
N ASP A 32 -11.36 -9.08 -13.87
CA ASP A 32 -12.47 -8.16 -14.11
C ASP A 32 -12.86 -8.00 -15.60
N ASN A 33 -12.04 -8.52 -16.52
CA ASN A 33 -12.24 -8.41 -17.97
C ASN A 33 -12.72 -9.71 -18.62
N CYS A 34 -12.03 -10.82 -18.35
CA CYS A 34 -12.32 -12.10 -18.98
C CYS A 34 -12.99 -13.13 -18.05
N GLY A 35 -13.12 -12.80 -16.75
CA GLY A 35 -13.70 -13.70 -15.76
C GLY A 35 -12.80 -14.86 -15.34
N LEU A 36 -11.57 -14.97 -15.87
CA LEU A 36 -10.65 -16.04 -15.48
C LEU A 36 -10.38 -16.00 -13.97
N GLU A 37 -10.58 -17.14 -13.32
CA GLU A 37 -10.11 -17.39 -11.96
C GLU A 37 -8.69 -17.94 -12.01
N PHE A 38 -7.76 -17.30 -11.31
CA PHE A 38 -6.37 -17.73 -11.28
C PHE A 38 -5.73 -17.42 -9.93
N ALA A 39 -4.72 -18.22 -9.58
CA ALA A 39 -3.88 -17.98 -8.42
C ALA A 39 -2.59 -17.29 -8.84
N ILE A 40 -2.14 -16.32 -8.05
CA ILE A 40 -0.82 -15.72 -8.18
C ILE A 40 0.04 -16.08 -6.96
N TYR A 41 1.33 -16.32 -7.21
CA TYR A 41 2.34 -16.38 -6.16
C TYR A 41 2.89 -14.97 -5.94
N GLY A 42 2.55 -14.35 -4.81
CA GLY A 42 2.94 -12.97 -4.51
C GLY A 42 2.03 -11.92 -5.14
N VAL A 43 2.60 -10.86 -5.74
CA VAL A 43 1.90 -9.62 -6.12
C VAL A 43 1.94 -9.38 -7.65
N PHE A 44 1.63 -10.41 -8.45
CA PHE A 44 1.54 -10.26 -9.91
C PHE A 44 0.16 -9.79 -10.33
N ALA A 45 0.09 -8.65 -11.01
CA ALA A 45 -1.18 -8.02 -11.38
C ALA A 45 -1.65 -8.37 -12.80
N THR A 46 -0.99 -9.23 -13.57
CA THR A 46 -1.36 -9.47 -14.98
C THR A 46 -2.15 -10.76 -15.13
N CYS A 47 -3.35 -10.69 -15.71
CA CYS A 47 -4.14 -11.85 -16.06
C CYS A 47 -3.40 -12.70 -17.09
N PRO A 48 -3.22 -14.02 -16.86
CA PRO A 48 -2.46 -14.89 -17.78
C PRO A 48 -3.19 -15.15 -19.10
N ASP A 49 -4.51 -14.97 -19.14
CA ASP A 49 -5.30 -15.18 -20.36
C ASP A 49 -5.38 -13.90 -21.20
N CYS A 50 -6.03 -12.85 -20.70
CA CYS A 50 -6.21 -11.61 -21.48
C CYS A 50 -5.05 -10.60 -21.37
N GLY A 51 -4.01 -10.87 -20.58
CA GLY A 51 -2.87 -9.96 -20.39
C GLY A 51 -3.20 -8.65 -19.66
N ARG A 52 -4.42 -8.50 -19.11
CA ARG A 52 -4.87 -7.26 -18.47
C ARG A 52 -4.28 -7.13 -17.07
N ILE A 53 -3.81 -5.92 -16.74
CA ILE A 53 -3.35 -5.58 -15.40
C ILE A 53 -4.56 -5.36 -14.49
N ASN A 54 -4.79 -6.28 -13.56
CA ASN A 54 -5.76 -6.23 -12.48
C ASN A 54 -5.19 -5.60 -11.20
N SER A 55 -4.65 -4.38 -11.33
CA SER A 55 -3.97 -3.70 -10.22
C SER A 55 -4.91 -3.32 -9.08
N LEU A 56 -6.19 -3.04 -9.37
CA LEU A 56 -7.16 -2.70 -8.34
C LEU A 56 -7.50 -3.91 -7.47
N SER A 57 -7.80 -5.08 -8.06
CA SER A 57 -8.09 -6.28 -7.25
C SER A 57 -6.89 -6.72 -6.43
N VAL A 58 -5.67 -6.61 -6.96
CA VAL A 58 -4.44 -6.91 -6.19
C VAL A 58 -4.30 -5.95 -5.00
N PHE A 59 -4.59 -4.66 -5.19
CA PHE A 59 -4.57 -3.69 -4.10
C PHE A 59 -5.66 -3.98 -3.06
N GLN A 60 -6.89 -4.23 -3.48
CA GLN A 60 -8.00 -4.60 -2.59
C GLN A 60 -7.70 -5.87 -1.78
N LYS A 61 -7.03 -6.86 -2.39
CA LYS A 61 -6.58 -8.06 -1.67
C LYS A 61 -5.51 -7.75 -0.62
N SER A 62 -4.61 -6.81 -0.92
CA SER A 62 -3.62 -6.32 0.03
C SER A 62 -4.27 -5.64 1.24
N LEU A 63 -5.37 -4.89 1.01
CA LEU A 63 -6.20 -4.33 2.08
C LEU A 63 -6.89 -5.44 2.90
N GLU A 64 -7.45 -6.46 2.26
CA GLU A 64 -8.08 -7.60 2.94
C GLU A 64 -7.10 -8.33 3.86
N VAL A 65 -5.87 -8.61 3.38
CA VAL A 65 -4.81 -9.22 4.18
C VAL A 65 -4.42 -8.32 5.35
N SER A 66 -4.35 -7.00 5.14
CA SER A 66 -4.06 -6.03 6.20
C SER A 66 -5.15 -6.03 7.27
N SER A 67 -6.43 -6.06 6.89
CA SER A 67 -7.55 -6.21 7.83
C SER A 67 -7.46 -7.50 8.64
N LYS A 68 -7.05 -8.62 8.03
CA LYS A 68 -6.84 -9.88 8.75
C LYS A 68 -5.69 -9.77 9.77
N ARG A 69 -4.58 -9.11 9.40
CA ARG A 69 -3.47 -8.84 10.34
C ARG A 69 -3.95 -8.03 11.56
N LEU A 70 -4.75 -6.98 11.35
CA LEU A 70 -5.29 -6.16 12.44
C LEU A 70 -6.23 -6.92 13.38
N LYS A 71 -6.93 -7.95 12.90
CA LYS A 71 -7.71 -8.85 13.77
C LYS A 71 -6.82 -9.70 14.67
N LEU A 72 -5.69 -10.18 14.13
CA LEU A 72 -4.75 -11.00 14.90
C LEU A 72 -4.00 -10.20 15.99
N VAL A 73 -3.82 -8.89 15.80
CA VAL A 73 -3.20 -8.00 16.81
C VAL A 73 -3.92 -8.05 18.15
N GLU A 74 -5.23 -8.28 18.17
CA GLU A 74 -6.02 -8.37 19.42
C GLU A 74 -5.70 -9.62 20.24
N LEU A 75 -5.14 -10.65 19.61
CA LEU A 75 -4.80 -11.93 20.26
C LEU A 75 -3.40 -11.92 20.87
N ILE A 76 -2.62 -10.85 20.63
CA ILE A 76 -1.26 -10.71 21.10
C ILE A 76 -1.29 -10.04 22.47
N GLU A 77 -0.48 -10.48 23.42
CA GLU A 77 -0.34 -9.82 24.73
C GLU A 77 0.83 -8.82 24.74
N ASP A 78 1.90 -9.13 24.00
CA ASP A 78 3.11 -8.31 23.89
C ASP A 78 2.83 -6.98 23.15
N GLU A 79 2.96 -5.87 23.87
CA GLU A 79 2.70 -4.52 23.36
C GLU A 79 3.73 -4.05 22.31
N ASP A 80 5.00 -4.43 22.45
CA ASP A 80 6.04 -4.08 21.48
C ASP A 80 5.77 -4.78 20.14
N LEU A 81 5.33 -6.04 20.20
CA LEU A 81 4.94 -6.81 19.02
C LEU A 81 3.67 -6.25 18.38
N LYS A 82 2.67 -5.82 19.16
CA LYS A 82 1.50 -5.10 18.62
C LYS A 82 1.91 -3.84 17.88
N GLU A 83 2.74 -3.01 18.50
CA GLU A 83 3.22 -1.76 17.89
C GLU A 83 3.96 -2.04 16.58
N ALA A 84 4.83 -3.06 16.55
CA ALA A 84 5.54 -3.48 15.34
C ALA A 84 4.57 -3.90 14.23
N ILE A 85 3.59 -4.75 14.51
CA ILE A 85 2.61 -5.21 13.52
C ILE A 85 1.76 -4.06 12.98
N LEU A 86 1.36 -3.10 13.84
CA LEU A 86 0.61 -1.92 13.40
C LEU A 86 1.43 -1.06 12.42
N LYS A 87 2.70 -0.80 12.75
CA LYS A 87 3.63 -0.05 11.88
C LYS A 87 3.84 -0.75 10.54
N ASP A 88 4.12 -2.05 10.57
CA ASP A 88 4.33 -2.85 9.37
C ASP A 88 3.07 -2.91 8.49
N THR A 89 1.90 -3.00 9.11
CA THR A 89 0.62 -3.00 8.40
C THR A 89 0.37 -1.66 7.71
N LEU A 90 0.60 -0.54 8.39
CA LEU A 90 0.50 0.80 7.79
C LEU A 90 1.46 0.95 6.60
N CYS A 91 2.73 0.57 6.77
CA CYS A 91 3.73 0.63 5.71
C CYS A 91 3.36 -0.25 4.51
N SER A 92 2.82 -1.44 4.77
CA SER A 92 2.37 -2.38 3.74
C SER A 92 1.21 -1.80 2.91
N ILE A 93 0.19 -1.24 3.57
CA ILE A 93 -0.99 -0.64 2.91
C ILE A 93 -0.56 0.50 1.96
N ILE A 94 0.26 1.43 2.45
CA ILE A 94 0.70 2.59 1.66
C ILE A 94 1.62 2.16 0.51
N SER A 95 2.47 1.16 0.72
CA SER A 95 3.32 0.62 -0.34
C SER A 95 2.50 -0.08 -1.44
N ALA A 96 1.45 -0.82 -1.05
CA ALA A 96 0.52 -1.44 -1.98
C ALA A 96 -0.24 -0.37 -2.80
N PHE A 97 -0.64 0.74 -2.17
CA PHE A 97 -1.30 1.86 -2.85
C PHE A 97 -0.36 2.54 -3.87
N ASP A 98 0.90 2.78 -3.52
CA ASP A 98 1.89 3.31 -4.45
C ASP A 98 2.16 2.36 -5.64
N GLY A 99 2.19 1.04 -5.38
CA GLY A 99 2.28 0.01 -6.42
C GLY A 99 1.08 0.02 -7.37
N PHE A 100 -0.13 0.17 -6.82
CA PHE A 100 -1.36 0.37 -7.61
C PHE A 100 -1.26 1.62 -8.50
N GLY A 101 -0.85 2.76 -7.94
CA GLY A 101 -0.71 4.00 -8.69
C GLY A 101 0.35 3.94 -9.80
N LYS A 102 1.49 3.29 -9.56
CA LYS A 102 2.49 3.01 -10.60
C LYS A 102 1.93 2.16 -11.72
N SER A 103 1.07 1.18 -11.39
CA SER A 103 0.37 0.36 -12.38
C SER A 103 -0.62 1.20 -13.19
N LEU A 104 -1.34 2.15 -12.56
CA LEU A 104 -2.19 3.11 -13.28
C LEU A 104 -1.39 3.96 -14.26
N LYS A 105 -0.24 4.53 -13.85
CA LYS A 105 0.65 5.27 -14.76
C LYS A 105 1.02 4.47 -16.00
N LYS A 106 1.38 3.19 -15.81
CA LYS A 106 1.74 2.29 -16.91
C LYS A 106 0.55 1.98 -17.84
N LYS A 107 -0.65 1.79 -17.28
CA LYS A 107 -1.87 1.43 -18.02
C LYS A 107 -2.49 2.63 -18.76
N TYR A 108 -2.38 3.82 -18.18
CA TYR A 108 -2.95 5.08 -18.69
C TYR A 108 -1.86 6.14 -18.88
N PRO A 109 -0.95 5.97 -19.86
CA PRO A 109 0.11 6.94 -20.11
C PRO A 109 -0.49 8.31 -20.45
N GLY A 110 0.09 9.38 -19.90
CA GLY A 110 -0.38 10.76 -20.09
C GLY A 110 -1.45 11.23 -19.09
N VAL A 111 -2.16 10.32 -18.42
CA VAL A 111 -3.15 10.70 -17.38
C VAL A 111 -2.45 11.19 -16.12
N PHE A 112 -1.49 10.42 -15.61
CA PHE A 112 -0.72 10.82 -14.42
C PHE A 112 0.70 11.22 -14.83
N PRO A 113 1.31 12.22 -14.16
CA PRO A 113 2.62 12.71 -14.55
C PRO A 113 3.72 11.71 -14.21
N GLU A 114 4.73 11.61 -15.07
CA GLU A 114 5.91 10.76 -14.85
C GLU A 114 6.72 11.19 -13.61
N LYS A 115 6.74 12.50 -13.34
CA LYS A 115 7.37 13.09 -12.16
C LYS A 115 6.34 13.81 -11.28
N PRO A 116 6.45 13.70 -9.94
CA PRO A 116 7.46 12.94 -9.20
C PRO A 116 7.20 11.42 -9.23
N LYS A 117 8.27 10.62 -9.02
CA LYS A 117 8.17 9.14 -9.03
C LYS A 117 7.28 8.61 -7.91
N ASN A 118 7.25 9.30 -6.77
CA ASN A 118 6.45 8.99 -5.59
C ASN A 118 5.10 9.75 -5.57
N LEU A 119 4.53 10.06 -6.74
CA LEU A 119 3.26 10.79 -6.85
C LEU A 119 2.17 10.22 -5.94
N PHE A 120 2.01 8.90 -5.89
CA PHE A 120 0.99 8.24 -5.08
C PHE A 120 1.33 8.13 -3.59
N GLN A 121 2.53 8.57 -3.19
CA GLN A 121 2.92 8.78 -1.80
C GLN A 121 2.83 10.27 -1.40
N ASN A 122 2.72 11.17 -2.38
CA ASN A 122 2.54 12.60 -2.15
C ASN A 122 1.10 13.00 -2.53
N LEU A 123 0.18 12.76 -1.60
CA LEU A 123 -1.24 12.98 -1.82
C LEU A 123 -1.58 14.44 -2.13
N GLU A 124 -0.85 15.42 -1.59
CA GLU A 124 -1.08 16.84 -1.90
C GLU A 124 -0.85 17.12 -3.38
N VAL A 125 0.25 16.61 -3.93
CA VAL A 125 0.56 16.74 -5.36
C VAL A 125 -0.42 15.91 -6.21
N LEU A 126 -0.81 14.72 -5.77
CA LEU A 126 -1.80 13.90 -6.46
C LEU A 126 -3.16 14.60 -6.55
N PHE A 127 -3.68 15.11 -5.44
CA PHE A 127 -4.96 15.84 -5.42
C PHE A 127 -4.87 17.11 -6.28
N GLY A 128 -3.77 17.87 -6.18
CA GLY A 128 -3.54 19.02 -7.03
C GLY A 128 -3.51 18.69 -8.52
N HIS A 129 -2.95 17.53 -8.90
CA HIS A 129 -2.99 17.05 -10.29
C HIS A 129 -4.41 16.70 -10.74
N ILE A 130 -5.15 15.96 -9.92
CA ILE A 130 -6.54 15.58 -10.22
C ILE A 130 -7.42 16.82 -10.43
N GLU A 131 -7.30 17.81 -9.53
CA GLU A 131 -8.09 19.03 -9.58
C GLU A 131 -7.72 19.94 -10.76
N ASN A 132 -6.42 20.21 -10.92
CA ASN A 132 -5.97 21.26 -11.85
C ASN A 132 -5.62 20.76 -13.26
N LYS A 133 -5.35 19.46 -13.43
CA LYS A 133 -4.93 18.89 -14.71
C LYS A 133 -5.95 17.92 -15.29
N LEU A 134 -6.56 17.10 -14.46
CA LEU A 134 -7.64 16.21 -14.89
C LEU A 134 -9.01 16.88 -14.85
N CYS A 135 -9.11 18.07 -14.26
CA CYS A 135 -10.35 18.84 -14.11
C CYS A 135 -11.46 18.06 -13.36
N PHE A 136 -11.07 17.18 -12.43
CA PHE A 136 -12.03 16.51 -11.54
C PHE A 136 -12.03 17.18 -10.17
N PRO A 137 -13.19 17.69 -9.69
CA PRO A 137 -13.27 18.28 -8.36
C PRO A 137 -12.91 17.26 -7.27
N VAL A 138 -11.88 17.54 -6.47
CA VAL A 138 -11.41 16.60 -5.42
C VAL A 138 -12.50 16.35 -4.37
N ALA A 139 -13.35 17.34 -4.11
CA ALA A 139 -14.48 17.23 -3.20
C ALA A 139 -15.54 16.19 -3.65
N GLU A 140 -15.64 15.91 -4.96
CA GLU A 140 -16.52 14.85 -5.48
C GLU A 140 -15.90 13.46 -5.33
N ILE A 141 -14.59 13.39 -5.09
CA ILE A 141 -13.81 12.15 -5.00
C ILE A 141 -13.70 11.73 -3.54
N ILE A 142 -13.36 12.66 -2.67
CA ILE A 142 -13.09 12.39 -1.27
C ILE A 142 -13.54 13.57 -0.42
N SER A 143 -14.14 13.28 0.74
CA SER A 143 -14.57 14.33 1.66
C SER A 143 -13.35 15.09 2.21
N TYR A 144 -13.58 16.33 2.68
CA TYR A 144 -12.50 17.13 3.27
C TYR A 144 -11.89 16.45 4.52
N SER A 145 -12.71 15.81 5.35
CA SER A 145 -12.24 15.09 6.52
C SER A 145 -11.38 13.88 6.15
N ASP A 146 -11.84 13.07 5.20
CA ASP A 146 -11.10 11.87 4.77
C ASP A 146 -9.81 12.25 4.05
N ARG A 147 -9.82 13.34 3.27
CA ARG A 147 -8.62 13.89 2.64
C ARG A 147 -7.57 14.27 3.68
N THR A 148 -7.98 15.00 4.71
CA THR A 148 -7.09 15.45 5.79
C THR A 148 -6.53 14.26 6.55
N GLU A 149 -7.38 13.28 6.87
CA GLU A 149 -6.97 12.05 7.56
C GLU A 149 -6.02 11.19 6.71
N LEU A 150 -6.26 11.04 5.41
CA LEU A 150 -5.34 10.37 4.49
C LEU A 150 -3.98 11.04 4.46
N ILE A 151 -3.93 12.37 4.31
CA ILE A 151 -2.66 13.12 4.31
C ILE A 151 -1.90 12.85 5.62
N LYS A 152 -2.59 12.93 6.78
CA LYS A 152 -2.01 12.61 8.08
C LYS A 152 -1.41 11.20 8.09
N MET A 153 -2.15 10.17 7.67
CA MET A 153 -1.66 8.79 7.71
C MET A 153 -0.43 8.55 6.81
N PHE A 154 -0.33 9.26 5.69
CA PHE A 154 0.88 9.23 4.85
C PHE A 154 2.07 9.91 5.53
N GLN A 155 1.84 10.99 6.29
CA GLN A 155 2.89 11.59 7.14
C GLN A 155 3.28 10.67 8.30
N VAL A 156 2.32 9.98 8.92
CA VAL A 156 2.58 9.00 10.00
C VAL A 156 3.50 7.89 9.48
N ARG A 157 3.21 7.37 8.28
CA ARG A 157 4.08 6.40 7.63
C ARG A 157 5.47 6.96 7.29
N HIS A 158 5.56 8.23 6.89
CA HIS A 158 6.84 8.89 6.64
C HIS A 158 7.72 8.89 7.90
N ILE A 159 7.19 9.38 9.02
CA ILE A 159 7.95 9.43 10.28
C ILE A 159 8.25 8.04 10.84
N ILE A 160 7.36 7.05 10.66
CA ILE A 160 7.64 5.66 11.06
C ILE A 160 8.83 5.09 10.29
N GLN A 161 8.88 5.29 8.97
CA GLN A 161 9.96 4.75 8.17
C GLN A 161 11.29 5.51 8.36
N HIS A 162 11.25 6.83 8.51
CA HIS A 162 12.45 7.67 8.40
C HIS A 162 12.88 8.34 9.71
N ASN A 163 11.99 8.43 10.70
CA ASN A 163 12.23 9.15 11.94
C ASN A 163 11.88 8.32 13.19
N LEU A 164 11.93 6.98 13.10
CA LEU A 164 11.64 6.06 14.21
C LEU A 164 10.24 6.26 14.84
N GLY A 165 9.30 6.84 14.08
CA GLY A 165 7.96 7.20 14.51
C GLY A 165 7.88 8.50 15.32
N VAL A 166 8.96 9.28 15.40
CA VAL A 166 9.00 10.58 16.09
C VAL A 166 8.45 11.68 15.18
N ILE A 167 7.59 12.52 15.73
CA ILE A 167 6.99 13.65 15.02
C ILE A 167 8.01 14.78 14.89
N ASP A 168 8.27 15.21 13.65
CA ASP A 168 9.17 16.31 13.30
C ASP A 168 8.42 17.56 12.83
N GLU A 169 9.17 18.63 12.56
CA GLU A 169 8.62 19.90 12.07
C GLU A 169 7.94 19.76 10.70
N GLU A 170 8.40 18.85 9.85
CA GLU A 170 7.82 18.63 8.53
C GLU A 170 6.42 17.99 8.64
N PHE A 171 6.26 17.03 9.55
CA PHE A 171 4.96 16.47 9.92
C PHE A 171 4.02 17.57 10.43
N ILE A 172 4.47 18.44 11.35
CA ILE A 172 3.63 19.51 11.93
C ILE A 172 3.17 20.52 10.88
N LYS A 173 3.99 20.82 9.87
CA LYS A 173 3.58 21.73 8.77
C LYS A 173 2.36 21.20 8.02
N ARG A 174 2.22 19.88 7.89
CA ARG A 174 1.09 19.23 7.19
C ARG A 174 -0.03 18.79 8.12
N VAL A 175 0.27 18.62 9.41
CA VAL A 175 -0.68 18.18 10.46
C VAL A 175 -0.56 19.10 11.69
N PRO A 176 -0.98 20.38 11.59
CA PRO A 176 -0.74 21.39 12.63
C PRO A 176 -1.44 21.10 13.97
N GLU A 177 -2.55 20.37 13.94
CA GLU A 177 -3.32 19.96 15.12
C GLU A 177 -2.54 19.04 16.07
N LYS A 178 -1.43 18.44 15.58
CA LYS A 178 -0.53 17.60 16.37
C LYS A 178 0.73 18.33 16.87
N SER A 179 0.80 19.66 16.73
CA SER A 179 1.95 20.48 17.17
C SER A 179 2.41 20.23 18.62
N HIS A 180 1.48 19.98 19.54
CA HIS A 180 1.75 19.61 20.94
C HIS A 180 2.51 18.27 21.13
N MET A 181 2.69 17.52 20.05
CA MET A 181 3.37 16.23 20.00
C MET A 181 4.74 16.29 19.31
N LEU A 182 5.24 17.47 18.93
CA LEU A 182 6.58 17.62 18.37
C LEU A 182 7.63 16.94 19.25
N ASN A 183 8.56 16.21 18.62
CA ASN A 183 9.60 15.39 19.26
C ASN A 183 9.08 14.22 20.12
N LYS A 184 7.82 13.83 19.98
CA LYS A 184 7.26 12.63 20.63
C LYS A 184 6.98 11.54 19.58
N LYS A 185 6.96 10.28 20.03
CA LYS A 185 6.49 9.17 19.20
C LYS A 185 5.00 9.33 18.90
N TYR A 186 4.61 9.06 17.65
CA TYR A 186 3.21 9.01 17.26
C TYR A 186 2.53 7.74 17.81
N PRO A 187 1.47 7.86 18.62
CA PRO A 187 0.76 6.72 19.21
C PRO A 187 -0.23 6.14 18.19
N LEU A 188 0.30 5.39 17.23
CA LEU A 188 -0.49 4.78 16.15
C LEU A 188 -1.51 3.78 16.72
N ARG A 189 -2.79 3.94 16.36
CA ARG A 189 -3.87 3.06 16.82
C ARG A 189 -4.39 2.18 15.69
N LYS A 190 -4.84 0.97 16.05
CA LYS A 190 -5.54 0.04 15.15
C LYS A 190 -6.67 0.73 14.37
N LEU A 191 -7.53 1.48 15.05
CA LEU A 191 -8.69 2.16 14.44
C LEU A 191 -8.27 3.13 13.32
N GLU A 192 -7.13 3.81 13.45
CA GLU A 192 -6.63 4.71 12.40
C GLU A 192 -6.26 3.93 11.13
N ILE A 193 -5.70 2.72 11.29
CA ILE A 193 -5.37 1.85 10.16
C ILE A 193 -6.65 1.25 9.55
N GLU A 194 -7.64 0.88 10.35
CA GLU A 194 -8.93 0.39 9.85
C GLU A 194 -9.66 1.46 9.02
N ASN A 195 -9.66 2.71 9.50
CA ASN A 195 -10.20 3.84 8.76
C ASN A 195 -9.41 4.09 7.46
N LEU A 196 -8.07 4.00 7.51
CA LEU A 196 -7.22 4.11 6.33
C LEU A 196 -7.56 3.07 5.27
N ILE A 197 -7.82 1.82 5.67
CA ILE A 197 -8.21 0.74 4.75
C ILE A 197 -9.51 1.10 4.02
N ASN A 198 -10.52 1.58 4.74
CA ASN A 198 -11.80 1.97 4.15
C ASN A 198 -11.64 3.14 3.18
N MET A 199 -10.95 4.21 3.59
CA MET A 199 -10.72 5.38 2.76
C MET A 199 -9.94 5.04 1.49
N LEU A 200 -8.89 4.21 1.57
CA LEU A 200 -8.10 3.83 0.39
C LEU A 200 -8.86 2.86 -0.53
N SER A 201 -9.72 2.00 0.00
CA SER A 201 -10.60 1.14 -0.81
C SER A 201 -11.51 1.97 -1.73
N GLU A 202 -12.18 2.97 -1.15
CA GLU A 202 -13.04 3.88 -1.92
C GLU A 202 -12.24 4.76 -2.86
N PHE A 203 -11.16 5.37 -2.38
CA PHE A 203 -10.34 6.28 -3.15
C PHE A 203 -9.68 5.60 -4.36
N SER A 204 -9.18 4.37 -4.20
CA SER A 204 -8.56 3.62 -5.30
C SER A 204 -9.55 3.27 -6.42
N THR A 205 -10.80 2.95 -6.06
CA THR A 205 -11.88 2.72 -7.03
C THR A 205 -12.18 3.99 -7.84
N ARG A 206 -12.28 5.13 -7.16
CA ARG A 206 -12.51 6.43 -7.82
C ARG A 206 -11.34 6.87 -8.69
N LEU A 207 -10.10 6.63 -8.25
CA LEU A 207 -8.90 6.90 -9.05
C LEU A 207 -8.87 6.11 -10.37
N LEU A 208 -9.26 4.83 -10.33
CA LEU A 208 -9.37 4.03 -11.55
C LEU A 208 -10.43 4.61 -12.50
N TYR A 209 -11.61 4.96 -11.98
CA TYR A 209 -12.67 5.58 -12.76
C TYR A 209 -12.21 6.87 -13.45
N ILE A 210 -11.52 7.76 -12.72
CA ILE A 210 -10.97 9.00 -13.27
C ILE A 210 -9.99 8.72 -14.40
N ALA A 211 -9.10 7.73 -14.22
CA ALA A 211 -8.12 7.36 -15.22
C ALA A 211 -8.76 6.79 -16.50
N GLU A 212 -9.82 6.00 -16.35
CA GLU A 212 -10.57 5.45 -17.47
C GLU A 212 -11.37 6.52 -18.21
N LYS A 213 -12.05 7.40 -17.47
CA LYS A 213 -12.83 8.49 -18.06
C LYS A 213 -11.95 9.47 -18.84
N HIS A 214 -10.87 9.95 -18.22
CA HIS A 214 -9.96 10.89 -18.89
C HIS A 214 -9.34 10.30 -20.16
N LYS A 215 -9.03 9.00 -20.19
CA LYS A 215 -8.51 8.34 -21.40
C LYS A 215 -9.55 8.26 -22.52
N ASN A 216 -10.83 8.12 -22.20
CA ASN A 216 -11.89 8.08 -23.21
C ASN A 216 -12.24 9.48 -23.75
N ASP A 217 -12.02 10.52 -22.95
CA ASP A 217 -12.29 11.92 -23.30
C ASP A 217 -11.09 12.64 -23.96
N SER A 218 -9.89 12.02 -24.00
CA SER A 218 -8.65 12.53 -24.63
C SER A 218 -8.38 11.89 -25.98
#